data_AF-A0A6H0KHX3-F1
#
_entry.id   AF-A0A6H0KHX3-F1
#
_cell.length_a   1.000
_cell.length_b   1.000
_cell.length_c   1.000
_cell.angle_alpha   90.00
_cell.angle_beta   90.00
_cell.angle_gamma   90.00
#
_symmetry.space_group_name_H-M   'P 1'
#
loop_
_entity.id
_entity.type
_entity.pdbx_description
1 polymer ?
#
loop_
_entity_poly.entity_id
_entity_poly.type
_entity_poly.pdbx_seq_one_letter_code
_entity_poly.pdbx_strand_id
1 'polypeptide(L)'
;MKNLLMSGLFLLLGNIYLSAQNTVSGTVTDKKGNPIPGAKVVVKGDTEATLSELDGTFKLESNKPIKKIKIFYGGMRPKELNVAPLSVQLYKESWWTQKPEKYQWFASLQVGLPENDFGSPSFGLMVGGVKNLGWYVKGLYRPLQSTDYESDSETSNHWYTGKSKNSFYSATGGLILRLWCPVHIYFGAGYAKRKIAWEMTGDKYLRYDPDCYDGAALDFGLMFRVKNILVNAGSIYTIKNGDKGNEFVGNIGIGYCF
;
A
#
# COMPACT_ATOMS: atom_id res chain seq x y z
N MET A 1 -46.11 -16.83 -50.58
CA MET A 1 -46.03 -15.38 -50.23
C MET A 1 -46.63 -15.04 -48.86
N LYS A 2 -47.62 -15.79 -48.35
CA LYS A 2 -48.23 -15.56 -47.01
C LYS A 2 -47.24 -15.66 -45.83
N ASN A 3 -46.24 -16.53 -45.92
CA ASN A 3 -45.30 -16.80 -44.82
C ASN A 3 -44.13 -15.78 -44.76
N LEU A 4 -43.83 -15.09 -45.87
CA LEU A 4 -42.84 -13.98 -45.86
C LEU A 4 -43.41 -12.70 -45.23
N LEU A 5 -44.71 -12.46 -45.43
CA LEU A 5 -45.41 -11.32 -44.81
C LEU A 5 -45.50 -11.43 -43.29
N MET A 6 -45.60 -12.65 -42.73
CA MET A 6 -45.59 -12.86 -41.28
C MET A 6 -44.21 -12.67 -40.64
N SER A 7 -43.12 -12.95 -41.36
CA SER A 7 -41.75 -12.72 -40.87
C SER A 7 -41.39 -11.23 -40.83
N GLY A 8 -41.86 -10.44 -41.80
CA GLY A 8 -41.69 -8.97 -41.81
C GLY A 8 -42.44 -8.25 -40.68
N LEU A 9 -43.60 -8.77 -40.26
CA LEU A 9 -44.37 -8.20 -39.16
C LEU A 9 -43.72 -8.47 -37.79
N PHE A 10 -42.99 -9.57 -37.63
CA PHE A 10 -42.25 -9.90 -36.40
C PHE A 10 -41.01 -9.01 -36.18
N LEU A 11 -40.36 -8.57 -37.27
CA LEU A 11 -39.24 -7.62 -37.22
C LEU A 11 -39.67 -6.19 -36.92
N LEU A 12 -40.88 -5.79 -37.30
CA LEU A 12 -41.44 -4.47 -37.00
C LEU A 12 -41.89 -4.31 -35.54
N LEU A 13 -42.24 -5.42 -34.87
CA LEU A 13 -42.61 -5.45 -33.46
C LEU A 13 -41.40 -5.50 -32.50
N GLY A 14 -40.16 -5.58 -33.01
CA GLY A 14 -38.94 -5.61 -32.21
C GLY A 14 -38.42 -4.26 -31.73
N ASN A 15 -39.01 -3.14 -32.17
CA ASN A 15 -38.59 -1.77 -31.81
C ASN A 15 -39.32 -1.23 -30.56
N ILE A 16 -39.62 -2.10 -29.60
CA ILE A 16 -40.33 -1.77 -28.36
C ILE A 16 -39.34 -1.08 -27.39
N TYR A 17 -39.36 0.25 -27.42
CA TYR A 17 -39.04 1.21 -26.36
C TYR A 17 -37.67 1.10 -25.66
N LEU A 18 -36.62 1.64 -26.29
CA LEU A 18 -35.56 2.32 -25.54
C LEU A 18 -36.08 3.70 -25.11
N SER A 19 -36.95 3.73 -24.09
CA SER A 19 -37.36 5.01 -23.48
C SER A 19 -36.17 5.58 -22.71
N ALA A 20 -35.65 6.70 -23.20
CA ALA A 20 -34.76 7.55 -22.43
C ALA A 20 -35.53 8.08 -21.21
N GLN A 21 -35.17 7.59 -20.02
CA GLN A 21 -35.81 8.04 -18.80
C GLN A 21 -35.27 9.43 -18.42
N ASN A 22 -36.12 10.44 -18.61
CA ASN A 22 -35.84 11.83 -18.21
C ASN A 22 -36.17 12.08 -16.73
N THR A 23 -36.84 11.14 -16.07
CA THR A 23 -37.24 11.24 -14.65
C THR A 23 -36.84 9.98 -13.90
N VAL A 24 -35.97 10.11 -12.91
CA VAL A 24 -35.52 8.98 -12.07
C VAL A 24 -36.01 9.19 -10.65
N SER A 25 -36.67 8.17 -10.10
CA SER A 25 -37.15 8.15 -8.72
C SER A 25 -36.63 6.94 -7.98
N GLY A 26 -36.52 7.06 -6.66
CA GLY A 26 -36.13 5.97 -5.77
C GLY A 26 -36.09 6.41 -4.32
N THR A 27 -35.59 5.53 -3.45
CA THR A 27 -35.39 5.83 -2.01
C THR A 27 -33.91 5.64 -1.64
N VAL A 28 -33.35 6.59 -0.89
CA VAL A 28 -31.99 6.52 -0.34
C VAL A 28 -32.05 6.07 1.11
N THR A 29 -31.36 4.97 1.43
CA THR A 29 -31.33 4.37 2.77
C THR A 29 -29.91 4.09 3.24
N ASP A 30 -29.73 3.93 4.55
CA ASP A 30 -28.50 3.41 5.14
C ASP A 30 -28.46 1.87 5.10
N LYS A 31 -27.37 1.28 5.63
CA LYS A 31 -27.22 -0.20 5.71
C LYS A 31 -28.30 -0.88 6.57
N LYS A 32 -28.91 -0.16 7.52
CA LYS A 32 -29.97 -0.66 8.39
C LYS A 32 -31.37 -0.47 7.80
N GLY A 33 -31.48 0.15 6.62
CA GLY A 33 -32.75 0.45 5.96
C GLY A 33 -33.39 1.76 6.42
N ASN A 34 -32.71 2.56 7.26
CA ASN A 34 -33.24 3.86 7.65
C ASN A 34 -33.15 4.84 6.47
N PRO A 35 -34.19 5.66 6.22
CA PRO A 35 -34.13 6.68 5.17
C PRO A 35 -33.06 7.72 5.46
N ILE A 36 -32.40 8.20 4.40
CA ILE A 36 -31.40 9.27 4.49
C ILE A 36 -32.01 10.53 3.86
N PRO A 37 -32.53 11.46 4.67
CA PRO A 37 -33.04 12.74 4.17
C PRO A 37 -31.89 13.69 3.81
N GLY A 38 -32.08 14.50 2.77
CA GLY A 38 -31.10 15.47 2.29
C GLY A 38 -29.89 14.86 1.55
N ALA A 39 -29.98 13.60 1.11
CA ALA A 39 -29.00 13.02 0.19
C ALA A 39 -29.10 13.71 -1.17
N LYS A 40 -27.97 14.19 -1.69
CA LYS A 40 -27.93 14.85 -2.99
C LYS A 40 -27.79 13.83 -4.11
N VAL A 41 -28.74 13.87 -5.03
CA VAL A 41 -28.80 13.01 -6.22
C VAL A 41 -28.54 13.90 -7.44
N VAL A 42 -27.49 13.62 -8.21
CA VAL A 42 -27.09 14.45 -9.37
C VAL A 42 -26.94 13.59 -10.62
N VAL A 43 -27.33 14.13 -11.77
CA VAL A 43 -27.02 13.52 -13.07
C VAL A 43 -25.52 13.55 -13.29
N LYS A 44 -24.90 12.41 -13.61
CA LYS A 44 -23.44 12.36 -13.78
C LYS A 44 -23.01 13.18 -15.00
N GLY A 45 -22.29 14.27 -14.77
CA GLY A 45 -21.79 15.17 -15.81
C GLY A 45 -22.72 16.32 -16.16
N ASP A 46 -23.83 16.48 -15.44
CA ASP A 46 -24.73 17.63 -15.54
C ASP A 46 -24.84 18.36 -14.18
N THR A 47 -25.49 19.53 -14.15
CA THR A 47 -25.74 20.31 -12.92
C THR A 47 -27.09 20.01 -12.29
N GLU A 48 -27.99 19.36 -13.03
CA GLU A 48 -29.31 18.96 -12.57
C GLU A 48 -29.21 17.97 -11.40
N ALA A 49 -29.78 18.36 -10.26
CA ALA A 49 -29.75 17.62 -9.02
C ALA A 49 -31.04 17.80 -8.22
N THR A 50 -31.32 16.83 -7.37
CA THR A 50 -32.42 16.87 -6.39
C THR A 50 -31.90 16.43 -5.02
N LEU A 51 -32.68 16.67 -3.97
CA LEU A 51 -32.42 16.18 -2.63
C LEU A 51 -33.45 15.09 -2.29
N SER A 52 -33.06 14.13 -1.45
CA SER A 52 -34.04 13.21 -0.88
C SER A 52 -34.87 13.88 0.21
N GLU A 53 -36.14 13.52 0.24
CA GLU A 53 -37.15 13.97 1.20
C GLU A 53 -36.96 13.31 2.57
N LEU A 54 -37.82 13.67 3.54
CA LEU A 54 -37.78 13.15 4.92
C LEU A 54 -37.87 11.61 5.02
N ASP A 55 -38.61 11.00 4.11
CA ASP A 55 -38.76 9.54 3.98
C ASP A 55 -37.66 8.89 3.11
N GLY A 56 -36.66 9.67 2.70
CA GLY A 56 -35.55 9.22 1.86
C GLY A 56 -35.91 9.11 0.37
N THR A 57 -37.15 9.38 -0.03
CA THR A 57 -37.54 9.34 -1.44
C THR A 57 -36.93 10.51 -2.22
N PHE A 58 -36.70 10.33 -3.52
CA PHE A 58 -36.24 11.40 -4.39
C PHE A 58 -36.91 11.30 -5.77
N LYS A 59 -37.02 12.44 -6.44
CA LYS A 59 -37.43 12.55 -7.85
C LYS A 59 -36.50 13.52 -8.56
N LEU A 60 -35.71 12.98 -9.49
CA LEU A 60 -34.77 13.74 -10.32
C LEU A 60 -35.33 13.86 -11.72
N GLU A 61 -35.60 15.08 -12.15
CA GLU A 61 -36.04 15.39 -13.51
C GLU A 61 -34.91 16.07 -14.27
N SER A 62 -34.74 15.68 -15.52
CA SER A 62 -33.71 16.17 -16.42
C SER A 62 -34.29 16.49 -17.78
N ASN A 63 -33.77 17.53 -18.42
CA ASN A 63 -34.11 17.83 -19.80
C ASN A 63 -33.50 16.83 -20.80
N LYS A 64 -32.56 15.98 -20.33
CA LYS A 64 -31.85 14.99 -21.14
C LYS A 64 -32.09 13.58 -20.61
N PRO A 65 -31.89 12.55 -21.46
CA PRO A 65 -31.88 11.16 -21.04
C PRO A 65 -30.88 10.91 -19.90
N ILE A 66 -31.36 10.53 -18.72
CA ILE A 66 -30.50 10.21 -17.59
C ILE A 66 -29.95 8.80 -17.79
N LYS A 67 -28.62 8.68 -17.91
CA LYS A 67 -27.95 7.36 -18.03
C LYS A 67 -27.35 6.91 -16.69
N LYS A 68 -26.83 7.85 -15.92
CA LYS A 68 -26.14 7.61 -14.65
C LYS A 68 -26.47 8.70 -13.65
N ILE A 69 -26.71 8.29 -12.41
CA ILE A 69 -26.84 9.20 -11.27
C ILE A 69 -25.69 8.97 -10.30
N LYS A 70 -25.30 10.03 -9.59
CA LYS A 70 -24.38 9.97 -8.46
C LYS A 70 -25.11 10.48 -7.22
N ILE A 71 -25.11 9.66 -6.17
CA ILE A 71 -25.76 9.98 -4.90
C ILE A 71 -24.66 10.20 -3.86
N PHE A 72 -24.75 11.28 -3.10
CA PHE A 72 -23.84 11.58 -2.01
C PHE A 72 -24.55 12.20 -0.82
N TYR A 73 -24.03 11.90 0.36
CA TYR A 73 -24.49 12.43 1.64
C TYR A 73 -23.28 12.58 2.57
N GLY A 74 -23.28 13.59 3.44
CA GLY A 74 -22.15 13.88 4.31
C GLY A 74 -21.69 12.67 5.11
N GLY A 75 -20.40 12.32 5.04
CA GLY A 75 -19.83 11.18 5.76
C GLY A 75 -20.18 9.79 5.18
N MET A 76 -20.88 9.73 4.05
CA MET A 76 -21.22 8.49 3.34
C MET A 76 -20.43 8.39 2.03
N ARG A 77 -20.09 7.18 1.63
CA ARG A 77 -19.38 6.93 0.36
C ARG A 77 -20.33 7.23 -0.82
N PRO A 78 -19.93 8.10 -1.77
CA PRO A 78 -20.73 8.36 -2.96
C PRO A 78 -20.97 7.08 -3.77
N LYS A 79 -22.19 6.92 -4.28
CA LYS A 79 -22.57 5.77 -5.08
C LYS A 79 -23.01 6.22 -6.47
N GLU A 80 -22.40 5.62 -7.49
CA GLU A 80 -22.78 5.84 -8.88
C GLU A 80 -23.58 4.63 -9.37
N LEU A 81 -24.69 4.89 -10.04
CA LEU A 81 -25.64 3.87 -10.50
C LEU A 81 -26.08 4.17 -11.92
N ASN A 82 -26.19 3.13 -12.74
CA ASN A 82 -26.96 3.20 -13.99
C ASN A 82 -28.45 3.29 -13.61
N VAL A 83 -29.24 4.04 -14.38
CA VAL A 83 -30.66 4.25 -14.11
C VAL A 83 -31.40 2.92 -14.13
N ALA A 84 -31.74 2.40 -12.94
CA ALA A 84 -32.51 1.18 -12.72
C ALA A 84 -32.99 0.95 -11.26
N PRO A 85 -32.33 1.39 -10.17
CA PRO A 85 -32.74 0.90 -8.85
C PRO A 85 -33.80 1.79 -8.18
N LEU A 86 -34.94 1.18 -7.83
CA LEU A 86 -35.97 1.77 -6.95
C LEU A 86 -35.46 2.04 -5.51
N SER A 87 -34.36 1.40 -5.09
CA SER A 87 -33.81 1.56 -3.74
C SER A 87 -32.28 1.60 -3.76
N VAL A 88 -31.70 2.59 -3.08
CA VAL A 88 -30.27 2.85 -3.03
C VAL A 88 -29.78 2.88 -1.59
N GLN A 89 -28.98 1.88 -1.23
CA GLN A 89 -28.25 1.88 0.03
C GLN A 89 -26.91 2.60 -0.10
N LEU A 90 -26.66 3.53 0.82
CA LEU A 90 -25.37 4.17 1.05
C LEU A 90 -24.64 3.50 2.22
N TYR A 91 -23.30 3.55 2.17
CA TYR A 91 -22.43 3.02 3.22
C TYR A 91 -21.63 4.15 3.84
N LYS A 92 -21.42 4.09 5.16
CA LYS A 92 -20.56 5.04 5.87
C LYS A 92 -19.13 4.96 5.32
N GLU A 93 -18.52 6.11 5.11
CA GLU A 93 -17.12 6.17 4.73
C GLU A 93 -16.27 5.73 5.94
N SER A 94 -15.37 4.78 5.73
CA SER A 94 -14.48 4.26 6.77
C SER A 94 -13.04 4.46 6.33
N TRP A 95 -12.17 4.78 7.28
CA TRP A 95 -10.72 4.88 7.03
C TRP A 95 -10.13 3.57 6.48
N TRP A 96 -10.79 2.44 6.73
CA TRP A 96 -10.47 1.11 6.20
C TRP A 96 -10.90 0.89 4.73
N THR A 97 -11.66 1.79 4.11
CA THR A 97 -12.19 1.59 2.74
C THR A 97 -11.95 2.77 1.81
N GLN A 98 -11.26 3.81 2.27
CA GLN A 98 -10.95 4.99 1.49
C GLN A 98 -9.97 4.66 0.35
N LYS A 99 -10.31 5.06 -0.89
CA LYS A 99 -9.38 4.95 -2.03
C LYS A 99 -8.49 6.20 -2.07
N PRO A 100 -7.17 6.08 -2.32
CA PRO A 100 -6.30 7.22 -2.51
C PRO A 100 -6.66 7.85 -3.83
N GLU A 101 -7.10 9.10 -3.78
CA GLU A 101 -7.44 9.86 -4.98
C GLU A 101 -6.17 10.23 -5.77
N LYS A 102 -5.06 10.44 -5.06
CA LYS A 102 -3.79 10.93 -5.60
C LYS A 102 -2.61 10.02 -5.25
N TYR A 103 -1.54 10.15 -6.02
CA TYR A 103 -0.24 9.56 -5.71
C TYR A 103 0.35 10.27 -4.50
N GLN A 104 0.83 9.51 -3.52
CA GLN A 104 1.34 10.07 -2.26
C GLN A 104 2.81 9.72 -2.10
N TRP A 105 3.59 10.71 -1.71
CA TRP A 105 4.99 10.56 -1.37
C TRP A 105 5.12 10.23 0.11
N PHE A 106 6.17 9.52 0.48
CA PHE A 106 6.46 9.27 1.88
C PHE A 106 7.95 9.24 2.17
N ALA A 107 8.26 9.55 3.42
CA ALA A 107 9.58 9.35 4.01
C ALA A 107 9.40 8.64 5.36
N SER A 108 10.23 7.65 5.63
CA SER A 108 10.20 6.86 6.86
C SER A 108 11.59 6.65 7.42
N LEU A 109 11.69 6.71 8.75
CA LEU A 109 12.86 6.30 9.50
C LEU A 109 12.80 4.77 9.65
N GLN A 110 13.92 4.11 9.37
CA GLN A 110 14.05 2.66 9.46
C GLN A 110 15.05 2.27 10.55
N VAL A 111 14.75 1.20 11.25
CA VAL A 111 15.64 0.49 12.16
C VAL A 111 15.79 -0.94 11.66
N GLY A 112 17.02 -1.41 11.48
CA GLY A 112 17.34 -2.79 11.09
C GLY A 112 18.09 -3.52 12.19
N LEU A 113 17.78 -4.78 12.44
CA LEU A 113 18.34 -5.62 13.50
C LEU A 113 19.19 -6.75 12.88
N PRO A 114 20.45 -6.48 12.51
CA PRO A 114 21.30 -7.45 11.80
C PRO A 114 21.72 -8.65 12.65
N GLU A 115 21.64 -8.56 13.98
CA GLU A 115 21.95 -9.63 14.93
C GLU A 115 20.68 -10.30 15.49
N ASN A 116 19.50 -9.94 14.98
CA ASN A 116 18.20 -10.32 15.54
C ASN A 116 18.02 -9.94 17.03
N ASP A 117 18.82 -9.00 17.52
CA ASP A 117 18.72 -8.39 18.84
C ASP A 117 18.59 -6.85 18.73
N PHE A 118 18.27 -6.20 19.85
CA PHE A 118 18.22 -4.74 19.96
C PHE A 118 19.54 -4.13 20.47
N GLY A 119 20.59 -4.93 20.68
CA GLY A 119 21.89 -4.45 21.16
C GLY A 119 22.66 -3.67 20.09
N SER A 120 22.49 -4.08 18.82
CA SER A 120 23.24 -3.52 17.69
C SER A 120 22.37 -3.04 16.53
N PRO A 121 21.43 -2.09 16.72
CA PRO A 121 20.54 -1.63 15.65
C PRO A 121 21.28 -0.80 14.58
N SER A 122 20.87 -0.98 13.33
CA SER A 122 21.22 -0.11 12.20
C SER A 122 20.10 0.90 11.95
N PHE A 123 20.43 2.10 11.49
CA PHE A 123 19.45 3.17 11.26
C PHE A 123 19.45 3.61 9.80
N GLY A 124 18.31 4.06 9.31
CA GLY A 124 18.17 4.33 7.90
C GLY A 124 16.95 5.13 7.52
N LEU A 125 16.79 5.32 6.22
CA LEU A 125 15.67 6.01 5.61
C LEU A 125 15.07 5.14 4.52
N MET A 126 13.75 5.18 4.39
CA MET A 126 13.02 4.64 3.25
C MET A 126 12.12 5.74 2.70
N VAL A 127 12.26 6.03 1.42
CA VAL A 127 11.50 7.03 0.68
C VAL A 127 10.84 6.39 -0.53
N GLY A 128 9.70 6.92 -0.94
CA GLY A 128 9.02 6.39 -2.11
C GLY A 128 7.70 7.07 -2.39
N GLY A 129 6.95 6.48 -3.30
CA GLY A 129 5.63 6.96 -3.66
C GLY A 129 4.70 5.82 -4.03
N VAL A 130 3.43 5.93 -3.61
CA VAL A 130 2.44 4.86 -3.82
C VAL A 130 1.02 5.39 -4.01
N LYS A 131 0.31 4.81 -5.00
CA LYS A 131 -1.15 4.93 -5.17
C LYS A 131 -1.82 3.56 -5.05
N ASN A 132 -1.79 2.78 -6.13
CA ASN A 132 -2.17 1.36 -6.16
C ASN A 132 -0.92 0.49 -6.34
N LEU A 133 -0.06 0.91 -7.25
CA LEU A 133 1.32 0.48 -7.42
C LEU A 133 2.22 1.67 -7.08
N GLY A 134 3.39 1.39 -6.55
CA GLY A 134 4.36 2.38 -6.12
C GLY A 134 5.78 1.84 -6.18
N TRP A 135 6.73 2.68 -5.78
CA TRP A 135 8.14 2.33 -5.68
C TRP A 135 8.71 2.83 -4.36
N TYR A 136 9.83 2.25 -3.95
CA TYR A 136 10.60 2.74 -2.82
C TYR A 136 12.10 2.55 -3.05
N VAL A 137 12.87 3.32 -2.29
CA VAL A 137 14.31 3.13 -2.06
C VAL A 137 14.54 3.19 -0.56
N LYS A 138 15.37 2.28 -0.05
CA LYS A 138 15.71 2.16 1.37
C LYS A 138 17.22 2.02 1.55
N GLY A 139 17.75 2.79 2.49
CA GLY A 139 19.14 2.71 2.91
C GLY A 139 19.22 2.50 4.42
N LEU A 140 19.99 1.51 4.89
CA LEU A 140 20.34 1.30 6.30
C LEU A 140 21.85 1.43 6.46
N TYR A 141 22.26 2.08 7.55
CA TYR A 141 23.65 2.35 7.86
C TYR A 141 23.92 2.21 9.37
N ARG A 142 25.03 1.57 9.69
CA ARG A 142 25.64 1.55 11.02
C ARG A 142 27.16 1.75 10.83
N PRO A 143 27.75 2.83 11.36
CA PRO A 143 29.18 3.08 11.23
C PRO A 143 30.02 2.03 11.97
N LEU A 144 31.24 1.79 11.48
CA LEU A 144 32.29 1.08 12.21
C LEU A 144 32.75 1.95 13.38
N GLN A 145 32.92 1.38 14.58
CA GLN A 145 33.85 1.96 15.55
C GLN A 145 35.26 1.47 15.19
N SER A 146 36.24 2.35 15.25
CA SER A 146 37.63 2.15 14.78
C SER A 146 38.23 0.80 15.19
N THR A 147 38.83 0.10 14.23
CA THR A 147 39.61 -1.14 14.43
C THR A 147 41.11 -0.83 14.40
N ASP A 148 41.88 -1.43 15.31
CA ASP A 148 43.32 -1.18 15.43
C ASP A 148 44.19 -2.14 14.60
N TYR A 149 43.68 -3.32 14.22
CA TYR A 149 44.44 -4.36 13.47
C TYR A 149 43.56 -5.13 12.45
N GLU A 150 44.16 -5.54 11.32
CA GLU A 150 43.57 -6.34 10.23
C GLU A 150 44.36 -7.66 10.09
N SER A 151 43.71 -8.82 10.09
CA SER A 151 44.37 -10.13 10.02
C SER A 151 43.60 -11.10 9.10
N ASP A 152 44.32 -11.73 8.17
CA ASP A 152 43.79 -12.61 7.11
C ASP A 152 43.97 -14.12 7.40
N SER A 153 44.37 -14.53 8.61
CA SER A 153 44.66 -15.94 8.91
C SER A 153 44.20 -16.42 10.29
N GLU A 154 43.67 -17.64 10.35
CA GLU A 154 43.22 -18.35 11.57
C GLU A 154 44.38 -18.69 12.54
N THR A 155 45.64 -18.50 12.14
CA THR A 155 46.82 -18.99 12.86
C THR A 155 47.51 -17.90 13.68
N SER A 156 46.78 -17.18 14.52
CA SER A 156 47.40 -16.34 15.55
C SER A 156 46.70 -16.58 16.89
N ASN A 157 47.48 -17.06 17.87
CA ASN A 157 47.03 -17.30 19.24
C ASN A 157 46.64 -15.97 19.89
N HIS A 158 45.41 -15.54 19.67
CA HIS A 158 44.81 -14.38 20.31
C HIS A 158 43.62 -14.83 21.15
N TRP A 159 43.52 -14.23 22.33
CA TRP A 159 42.53 -14.58 23.34
C TRP A 159 41.40 -13.54 23.26
N TYR A 160 40.20 -14.01 22.90
CA TYR A 160 39.03 -13.17 22.65
C TYR A 160 38.24 -12.93 23.94
N THR A 161 37.72 -11.72 24.13
CA THR A 161 36.87 -11.38 25.30
C THR A 161 35.41 -11.80 25.12
N GLY A 162 35.02 -12.30 23.94
CA GLY A 162 33.66 -12.72 23.62
C GLY A 162 32.72 -11.59 23.19
N LYS A 163 33.21 -10.35 23.09
CA LYS A 163 32.45 -9.20 22.57
C LYS A 163 32.75 -8.99 21.09
N SER A 164 31.73 -8.78 20.26
CA SER A 164 31.85 -8.47 18.83
C SER A 164 31.22 -7.12 18.51
N LYS A 165 31.76 -6.43 17.50
CA LYS A 165 31.23 -5.17 16.98
C LYS A 165 30.97 -5.29 15.48
N ASN A 166 29.74 -4.98 15.08
CA ASN A 166 29.28 -5.14 13.70
C ASN A 166 28.98 -3.81 13.03
N SER A 167 29.36 -3.71 11.76
CA SER A 167 28.93 -2.64 10.84
C SER A 167 27.99 -3.22 9.79
N PHE A 168 26.97 -2.46 9.42
CA PHE A 168 25.96 -2.89 8.46
C PHE A 168 25.63 -1.74 7.50
N TYR A 169 25.65 -2.05 6.21
CA TYR A 169 25.20 -1.18 5.14
C TYR A 169 24.26 -1.96 4.23
N SER A 170 23.11 -1.38 3.91
CA SER A 170 22.26 -1.93 2.84
C SER A 170 21.63 -0.83 2.03
N ALA A 171 21.55 -1.04 0.72
CA ALA A 171 20.78 -0.22 -0.21
C ALA A 171 19.84 -1.12 -1.00
N THR A 172 18.53 -0.95 -0.84
CA THR A 172 17.48 -1.74 -1.50
C THR A 172 16.49 -0.83 -2.20
N GLY A 173 15.88 -1.33 -3.27
CA GLY A 173 14.84 -0.62 -4.00
C GLY A 173 13.85 -1.59 -4.63
N GLY A 174 12.61 -1.16 -4.79
CA GLY A 174 11.58 -2.06 -5.27
C GLY A 174 10.22 -1.44 -5.45
N LEU A 175 9.22 -2.32 -5.47
CA LEU A 175 7.83 -1.98 -5.72
C LEU A 175 7.00 -2.06 -4.44
N ILE A 176 5.95 -1.25 -4.41
CA ILE A 176 4.91 -1.30 -3.38
C ILE A 176 3.58 -1.63 -4.06
N LEU A 177 2.93 -2.67 -3.58
CA LEU A 177 1.59 -3.06 -3.98
C LEU A 177 0.60 -2.79 -2.86
N ARG A 178 -0.50 -2.13 -3.21
CA ARG A 178 -1.63 -1.95 -2.30
C ARG A 178 -2.56 -3.15 -2.38
N LEU A 179 -2.76 -3.86 -1.27
CA LEU A 179 -3.69 -4.97 -1.21
C LEU A 179 -5.12 -4.49 -0.91
N TRP A 180 -5.29 -3.83 0.24
CA TRP A 180 -6.54 -3.23 0.69
C TRP A 180 -6.21 -2.03 1.57
N CYS A 181 -7.13 -1.09 1.82
CA CYS A 181 -6.84 -0.02 2.79
C CYS A 181 -6.86 -0.63 4.22
N PRO A 182 -5.83 -0.45 5.08
CA PRO A 182 -4.59 0.35 4.96
C PRO A 182 -3.31 -0.40 4.54
N VAL A 183 -3.42 -1.67 4.14
CA VAL A 183 -2.32 -2.64 3.98
C VAL A 183 -1.69 -2.59 2.59
N HIS A 184 -0.36 -2.48 2.59
CA HIS A 184 0.50 -2.57 1.42
C HIS A 184 1.56 -3.64 1.67
N ILE A 185 2.00 -4.27 0.59
CA ILE A 185 3.18 -5.14 0.58
C ILE A 185 4.24 -4.41 -0.23
N TYR A 186 5.48 -4.42 0.24
CA TYR A 186 6.62 -4.01 -0.56
C TYR A 186 7.57 -5.19 -0.76
N PHE A 187 8.17 -5.25 -1.94
CA PHE A 187 9.20 -6.22 -2.27
C PHE A 187 10.21 -5.57 -3.22
N GLY A 188 11.48 -5.92 -3.09
CA GLY A 188 12.56 -5.29 -3.83
C GLY A 188 13.83 -6.10 -3.78
N ALA A 189 14.85 -5.56 -4.44
CA ALA A 189 16.17 -6.13 -4.47
C ALA A 189 17.22 -5.03 -4.26
N GLY A 190 18.44 -5.43 -3.95
CA GLY A 190 19.53 -4.49 -3.72
C GLY A 190 20.80 -5.19 -3.31
N TYR A 191 21.57 -4.52 -2.47
CA TYR A 191 22.85 -5.00 -1.98
C TYR A 191 22.98 -4.73 -0.49
N ALA A 192 23.50 -5.70 0.25
CA ALA A 192 23.79 -5.58 1.66
C ALA A 192 25.22 -6.03 1.95
N LYS A 193 25.86 -5.35 2.89
CA LYS A 193 27.23 -5.60 3.34
C LYS A 193 27.29 -5.50 4.86
N ARG A 194 27.84 -6.53 5.50
CA ARG A 194 28.16 -6.54 6.93
C ARG A 194 29.64 -6.83 7.13
N LYS A 195 30.27 -6.11 8.06
CA LYS A 195 31.62 -6.44 8.54
C LYS A 195 31.60 -6.65 10.05
N ILE A 196 32.28 -7.69 10.53
CA ILE A 196 32.41 -8.04 11.94
C ILE A 196 33.85 -7.78 12.39
N ALA A 197 34.01 -7.16 13.55
CA ALA A 197 35.27 -7.05 14.27
C ALA A 197 35.13 -7.66 15.68
N TRP A 198 36.06 -8.53 16.06
CA TRP A 198 36.08 -9.20 17.36
C TRP A 198 36.99 -8.44 18.33
N GLU A 199 36.53 -8.26 19.57
CA GLU A 199 37.33 -7.64 20.63
C GLU A 199 38.35 -8.65 21.16
N MET A 200 39.62 -8.27 21.04
CA MET A 200 40.73 -8.87 21.77
C MET A 200 40.89 -8.13 23.08
N THR A 201 41.48 -8.80 24.06
CA THR A 201 41.70 -8.18 25.36
C THR A 201 42.88 -7.20 25.36
N GLY A 202 42.72 -6.15 26.15
CA GLY A 202 43.53 -4.92 26.07
C GLY A 202 42.89 -3.84 25.19
N ASP A 203 41.56 -3.86 25.02
CA ASP A 203 40.75 -2.90 24.24
C ASP A 203 41.14 -2.79 22.75
N LYS A 204 41.63 -3.88 22.14
CA LYS A 204 42.04 -3.91 20.72
C LYS A 204 41.03 -4.69 19.89
N TYR A 205 40.69 -4.19 18.70
CA TYR A 205 39.73 -4.85 17.80
C TYR A 205 40.44 -5.51 16.61
N LEU A 206 40.15 -6.80 16.36
CA LEU A 206 40.62 -7.55 15.19
C LEU A 206 39.47 -7.67 14.18
N ARG A 207 39.70 -7.28 12.92
CA ARG A 207 38.79 -7.61 11.83
C ARG A 207 38.95 -9.09 11.45
N TYR A 208 37.84 -9.83 11.37
CA TYR A 208 37.82 -11.22 10.92
C TYR A 208 37.03 -11.34 9.62
N ASP A 209 37.73 -11.51 8.49
CA ASP A 209 37.13 -11.55 7.15
C ASP A 209 36.18 -12.75 6.87
N PRO A 210 36.30 -13.92 7.53
CA PRO A 210 35.36 -15.03 7.36
C PRO A 210 33.93 -14.76 7.86
N ASP A 211 33.67 -13.74 8.67
CA ASP A 211 32.30 -13.37 9.08
C ASP A 211 31.74 -12.14 8.33
N CYS A 212 32.57 -11.50 7.51
CA CYS A 212 32.13 -10.42 6.63
C CYS A 212 31.32 -11.01 5.46
N TYR A 213 30.16 -10.43 5.17
CA TYR A 213 29.39 -10.81 3.98
C TYR A 213 29.02 -9.59 3.17
N ASP A 214 29.00 -9.80 1.86
CA ASP A 214 28.48 -8.85 0.91
C ASP A 214 27.79 -9.60 -0.22
N GLY A 215 26.69 -9.05 -0.73
CA GLY A 215 25.91 -9.80 -1.71
C GLY A 215 24.59 -9.17 -2.09
N ALA A 216 23.92 -9.82 -3.03
CA ALA A 216 22.59 -9.46 -3.46
C ALA A 216 21.61 -9.60 -2.28
N ALA A 217 20.75 -8.62 -2.12
CA ALA A 217 19.76 -8.58 -1.06
C ALA A 217 18.35 -8.59 -1.67
N LEU A 218 17.45 -9.37 -1.09
CA LEU A 218 16.01 -9.32 -1.34
C LEU A 218 15.34 -8.68 -0.14
N ASP A 219 14.45 -7.74 -0.38
CA ASP A 219 13.79 -6.97 0.66
C ASP A 219 12.29 -7.14 0.52
N PHE A 220 11.60 -7.55 1.59
CA PHE A 220 10.16 -7.74 1.56
C PHE A 220 9.54 -7.38 2.90
N GLY A 221 8.30 -6.88 2.89
CA GLY A 221 7.61 -6.54 4.12
C GLY A 221 6.19 -6.02 3.92
N LEU A 222 5.58 -5.72 5.07
CA LEU A 222 4.25 -5.15 5.19
C LEU A 222 4.34 -3.68 5.57
N MET A 223 3.42 -2.90 5.03
CA MET A 223 3.31 -1.48 5.29
C MET A 223 1.85 -1.11 5.56
N PHE A 224 1.61 -0.51 6.71
CA PHE A 224 0.31 -0.02 7.15
C PHE A 224 0.30 1.50 7.08
N ARG A 225 -0.67 2.06 6.35
CA ARG A 225 -0.81 3.51 6.21
C ARG A 225 -2.17 3.98 6.71
N VAL A 226 -2.17 4.85 7.71
CA VAL A 226 -3.37 5.48 8.26
C VAL A 226 -3.23 6.99 8.13
N LYS A 227 -4.05 7.59 7.25
CA LYS A 227 -3.95 9.01 6.87
C LYS A 227 -2.52 9.35 6.41
N ASN A 228 -1.83 10.22 7.13
CA ASN A 228 -0.47 10.65 6.86
C ASN A 228 0.59 9.84 7.61
N ILE A 229 0.21 8.92 8.51
CA ILE A 229 1.18 8.11 9.26
C ILE A 229 1.35 6.77 8.55
N LEU A 230 2.60 6.34 8.44
CA LEU A 230 3.01 5.08 7.85
C LEU A 230 3.85 4.30 8.85
N VAL A 231 3.57 3.02 9.00
CA VAL A 231 4.39 2.07 9.77
C VAL A 231 4.70 0.90 8.85
N ASN A 232 5.94 0.44 8.83
CA ASN A 232 6.34 -0.73 8.08
C ASN A 232 7.14 -1.71 8.94
N ALA A 233 7.09 -2.97 8.56
CA ALA A 233 7.90 -4.03 9.12
C ALA A 233 8.21 -5.05 8.02
N GLY A 234 9.46 -5.51 7.96
CA GLY A 234 9.89 -6.46 6.95
C GLY A 234 11.23 -7.07 7.25
N SER A 235 11.81 -7.72 6.25
CA SER A 235 13.08 -8.41 6.36
C SER A 235 13.89 -8.24 5.08
N ILE A 236 15.20 -8.09 5.25
CA ILE A 236 16.18 -8.14 4.17
C ILE A 236 16.85 -9.51 4.24
N TYR A 237 16.71 -10.28 3.18
CA TYR A 237 17.38 -11.55 2.99
C TYR A 237 18.62 -11.34 2.12
N THR A 238 19.81 -11.62 2.65
CA THR A 238 21.06 -11.46 1.89
C THR A 238 21.52 -12.81 1.37
N ILE A 239 21.68 -12.90 0.05
CA ILE A 239 22.25 -14.03 -0.68
C ILE A 239 23.76 -13.82 -0.68
N LYS A 240 24.49 -14.68 0.05
CA LYS A 240 25.95 -14.59 0.17
C LYS A 240 26.63 -15.44 -0.91
N ASN A 241 27.81 -15.00 -1.36
CA ASN A 241 28.68 -15.82 -2.20
C ASN A 241 29.60 -16.69 -1.31
N GLY A 242 29.64 -18.01 -1.54
CA GLY A 242 30.51 -18.97 -0.82
C GLY A 242 29.82 -19.80 0.26
N ASP A 243 30.59 -20.49 1.13
CA ASP A 243 30.12 -21.42 2.18
C ASP A 243 29.41 -20.75 3.38
N LYS A 244 29.15 -19.45 3.31
CA LYS A 244 28.53 -18.68 4.40
C LYS A 244 27.01 -18.74 4.27
N GLY A 245 26.31 -19.26 5.28
CA GLY A 245 24.85 -19.37 5.30
C GLY A 245 24.13 -18.02 5.12
N ASN A 246 22.97 -18.06 4.44
CA ASN A 246 22.14 -16.88 4.18
C ASN A 246 21.67 -16.20 5.48
N GLU A 247 21.51 -14.88 5.45
CA GLU A 247 21.11 -14.11 6.64
C GLU A 247 19.84 -13.28 6.42
N PHE A 248 19.00 -13.27 7.45
CA PHE A 248 17.82 -12.42 7.55
C PHE A 248 18.08 -11.26 8.51
N VAL A 249 17.76 -10.06 8.06
CA VAL A 249 17.81 -8.83 8.87
C VAL A 249 16.40 -8.26 8.99
N GLY A 250 15.80 -8.38 10.16
CA GLY A 250 14.52 -7.76 10.47
C GLY A 250 14.62 -6.23 10.43
N ASN A 251 13.60 -5.54 9.93
CA ASN A 251 13.53 -4.08 9.94
C ASN A 251 12.12 -3.58 10.25
N ILE A 252 12.06 -2.45 10.94
CA ILE A 252 10.83 -1.75 11.31
C ILE A 252 11.02 -0.27 10.96
N GLY A 253 9.95 0.41 10.58
CA GLY A 253 10.01 1.84 10.34
C GLY A 253 8.72 2.59 10.59
N ILE A 254 8.86 3.88 10.82
CA ILE A 254 7.79 4.84 11.02
C ILE A 254 8.03 6.06 10.12
N GLY A 255 6.98 6.54 9.49
CA GLY A 255 7.10 7.61 8.51
C GLY A 255 5.85 8.45 8.33
N TYR A 256 6.00 9.43 7.47
CA TYR A 256 4.97 10.40 7.13
C TYR A 256 4.73 10.44 5.62
N CYS A 257 3.46 10.48 5.23
CA CYS A 257 3.01 10.63 3.86
C CYS A 257 2.54 12.08 3.61
N PHE A 258 3.01 12.66 2.51
CA PHE A 258 2.70 14.02 2.08
C PHE A 258 2.29 14.08 0.60
#